data_AF-A0A8T7IF31-F1
#
_entry.id   AF-A0A8T7IF31-F1
#
_cell.length_a   1.000
_cell.length_b   1.000
_cell.length_c   1.000
_cell.angle_alpha   90.00
_cell.angle_beta   90.00
_cell.angle_gamma   90.00
#
_symmetry.space_group_name_H-M   'P 1'
#
loop_
_entity.id
_entity.type
_entity.pdbx_description
1 polymer ?
#
loop_
_entity_poly.entity_id
_entity_poly.type
_entity_poly.pdbx_seq_one_letter_code
_entity_poly.pdbx_strand_id
1 'polypeptide(L)'
;MKIYISKSLSIAGYEGFHLVQDHIGTNFENPWDDFGYKVTFKLYHVSKGESNKVGTLKLLINGQKYTASYLYEKGEPLSKKIFDVTEVIGELEAVSLGESIDYYQKLSFVLGENQNKVDSLLSHLHDASYLIENTVKFTKFDGYDETIGRDGETTKSLIRKGYHVALGTYETETIFNLQLDEPLETMDPIEFRFNTSKEIAKTNINLLIGENGAGKSYVLKRITEVISGVHKNSHSWPFFHKLIVTAYSPFESFYTKTQLLDLLDKKHDQPKRKRKSKDRRNIQINKYAYIGFKDNRSNFNLDWPKESSVKSIKSIMKYDREENWWNEDTRLKTLKDTLSLCMDFDDVAVKLISTGEYYKINGHKIKSFNERKEDFDEKAGLFFLKNEKPISLSSGQEIFSYMIPSLVAEIEDESLIIIDEPELYLHPTLEVALINMLKKLLGETKSSAIIATHSPLIAREVARDGIVILKNKNGYTSAVKPEIQTFGESLEIIIGEAFEDFHTDKPFQSEIDQLKQKEGLDNIESMLSKYSTKIGDEALAYLFASEVDDNIDFEVK
;
A
#
# COMPACT_ATOMS: atom_id res chain seq x y z
N MET A 1 -31.37 -18.58 3.45
CA MET A 1 -31.58 -17.46 2.49
C MET A 1 -31.53 -18.04 1.09
N LYS A 2 -32.18 -17.42 0.09
CA LYS A 2 -32.17 -17.94 -1.29
C LYS A 2 -30.89 -17.57 -2.02
N ILE A 3 -30.35 -18.52 -2.79
CA ILE A 3 -29.18 -18.37 -3.64
C ILE A 3 -29.56 -18.77 -5.07
N TYR A 4 -29.27 -17.88 -6.02
CA TYR A 4 -29.56 -18.06 -7.43
C TYR A 4 -28.28 -18.07 -8.25
N ILE A 5 -28.32 -18.76 -9.39
CA ILE A 5 -27.36 -18.55 -10.47
C ILE A 5 -28.04 -17.82 -11.63
N SER A 6 -27.38 -16.79 -12.14
CA SER A 6 -27.99 -15.83 -13.08
C SER A 6 -27.14 -15.60 -14.33
N LYS A 7 -27.77 -15.73 -15.51
CA LYS A 7 -27.17 -15.52 -16.84
C LYS A 7 -27.13 -14.05 -17.28
N SER A 8 -27.60 -13.12 -16.46
CA SER A 8 -27.59 -11.68 -16.75
C SER A 8 -27.70 -10.85 -15.46
N LEU A 9 -27.47 -9.52 -15.56
CA LEU A 9 -27.66 -8.58 -14.45
C LEU A 9 -29.12 -8.14 -14.24
N SER A 10 -30.08 -8.67 -15.00
CA SER A 10 -31.51 -8.43 -14.79
C SER A 10 -32.05 -9.27 -13.61
N ILE A 11 -31.56 -8.98 -12.39
CA ILE A 11 -31.80 -9.79 -11.18
C ILE A 11 -32.70 -9.12 -10.15
N ALA A 12 -33.00 -7.82 -10.30
CA ALA A 12 -33.74 -7.02 -9.32
C ALA A 12 -35.12 -7.58 -8.90
N GLY A 13 -35.74 -8.44 -9.71
CA GLY A 13 -37.05 -9.06 -9.41
C GLY A 13 -37.00 -10.29 -8.50
N TYR A 14 -35.82 -10.73 -8.06
CA TYR A 14 -35.63 -11.95 -7.27
C TYR A 14 -34.82 -11.59 -6.03
N GLU A 15 -35.43 -11.62 -4.85
CA GLU A 15 -34.74 -11.27 -3.60
C GLU A 15 -33.84 -12.41 -3.11
N GLY A 16 -32.61 -12.07 -2.72
CA GLY A 16 -31.62 -13.03 -2.25
C GLY A 16 -30.23 -12.78 -2.84
N PHE A 17 -29.41 -13.82 -2.84
CA PHE A 17 -28.04 -13.75 -3.35
C PHE A 17 -27.96 -14.33 -4.77
N HIS A 18 -27.24 -13.65 -5.66
CA HIS A 18 -27.09 -14.04 -7.06
C HIS A 18 -25.62 -14.26 -7.40
N LEU A 19 -25.28 -15.50 -7.76
CA LEU A 19 -24.04 -15.86 -8.43
C LEU A 19 -24.17 -15.52 -9.92
N VAL A 20 -23.41 -14.53 -10.34
CA VAL A 20 -23.31 -14.09 -11.74
C VAL A 20 -21.90 -14.37 -12.22
N GLN A 21 -21.76 -15.06 -13.35
CA GLN A 21 -20.42 -15.39 -13.86
C GLN A 21 -19.61 -14.12 -14.16
N ASP A 22 -18.32 -14.13 -13.83
CA ASP A 22 -17.41 -12.98 -13.80
C ASP A 22 -17.41 -12.09 -15.07
N HIS A 23 -17.54 -12.69 -16.25
CA HIS A 23 -17.54 -11.97 -17.53
C HIS A 23 -18.84 -11.20 -17.80
N ILE A 24 -19.96 -11.56 -17.15
CA ILE A 24 -21.27 -10.93 -17.38
C ILE A 24 -21.23 -9.48 -16.89
N GLY A 25 -21.69 -8.56 -17.72
CA GLY A 25 -21.64 -7.11 -17.47
C GLY A 25 -20.25 -6.49 -17.64
N THR A 26 -19.37 -7.15 -18.40
CA THR A 26 -18.04 -6.63 -18.76
C THR A 26 -17.83 -6.67 -20.27
N ASN A 27 -16.68 -6.19 -20.74
CA ASN A 27 -16.28 -6.27 -22.14
C ASN A 27 -15.68 -7.65 -22.52
N PHE A 28 -15.68 -8.63 -21.61
CA PHE A 28 -15.17 -9.97 -21.87
C PHE A 28 -16.29 -10.93 -22.28
N GLU A 29 -16.08 -11.67 -23.37
CA GLU A 29 -17.07 -12.63 -23.88
C GLU A 29 -17.11 -13.94 -23.10
N ASN A 30 -15.98 -14.32 -22.48
CA ASN A 30 -15.81 -15.62 -21.85
C ASN A 30 -15.42 -15.47 -20.39
N PRO A 31 -15.89 -16.39 -19.53
CA PRO A 31 -15.52 -16.42 -18.13
C PRO A 31 -14.02 -16.60 -17.93
N TRP A 32 -13.60 -16.19 -16.73
CA TRP A 32 -12.28 -16.47 -16.18
C TRP A 32 -11.98 -17.97 -16.20
N ASP A 33 -10.77 -18.32 -16.64
CA ASP A 33 -10.30 -19.70 -16.79
C ASP A 33 -8.97 -19.86 -16.05
N ASP A 34 -9.04 -20.43 -14.85
CA ASP A 34 -7.92 -20.81 -13.99
C ASP A 34 -7.45 -22.21 -14.38
N PHE A 35 -6.54 -22.30 -15.35
CA PHE A 35 -5.89 -23.57 -15.75
C PHE A 35 -6.88 -24.70 -16.15
N GLY A 36 -7.97 -24.33 -16.81
CA GLY A 36 -9.05 -25.23 -17.20
C GLY A 36 -10.27 -25.16 -16.28
N TYR A 37 -10.21 -24.41 -15.18
CA TYR A 37 -11.29 -24.24 -14.20
C TYR A 37 -12.00 -22.89 -14.35
N LYS A 38 -13.32 -22.91 -14.52
CA LYS A 38 -14.18 -21.73 -14.65
C LYS A 38 -15.08 -21.63 -13.43
N VAL A 39 -14.52 -21.06 -12.36
CA VAL A 39 -15.08 -21.11 -11.00
C VAL A 39 -15.34 -19.74 -10.38
N THR A 40 -15.06 -18.64 -11.08
CA THR A 40 -15.17 -17.27 -10.55
C THR A 40 -16.56 -16.67 -10.79
N PHE A 41 -17.14 -16.08 -9.74
CA PHE A 41 -18.46 -15.47 -9.74
C PHE A 41 -18.44 -14.10 -9.06
N LYS A 42 -19.24 -13.18 -9.57
CA LYS A 42 -19.68 -11.98 -8.83
C LYS A 42 -20.89 -12.36 -7.98
N LEU A 43 -20.84 -12.07 -6.69
CA LEU A 43 -21.99 -12.17 -5.80
C LEU A 43 -22.71 -10.83 -5.75
N TYR A 44 -24.01 -10.86 -6.03
CA TYR A 44 -24.91 -9.72 -5.81
C TYR A 44 -25.89 -10.06 -4.69
N HIS A 45 -26.25 -9.05 -3.91
CA HIS A 45 -27.36 -9.12 -2.97
C HIS A 45 -28.51 -8.26 -3.52
N VAL A 46 -29.69 -8.87 -3.63
CA VAL A 46 -30.91 -8.20 -4.08
C VAL A 46 -31.88 -8.12 -2.92
N SER A 47 -32.26 -6.90 -2.55
CA SER A 47 -33.22 -6.63 -1.47
C SER A 47 -34.06 -5.41 -1.85
N LYS A 48 -35.39 -5.50 -1.72
CA LYS A 48 -36.33 -4.41 -2.05
C LYS A 48 -36.17 -3.86 -3.49
N GLY A 49 -35.77 -4.71 -4.43
CA GLY A 49 -35.57 -4.34 -5.83
C GLY A 49 -34.23 -3.66 -6.14
N GLU A 50 -33.38 -3.40 -5.15
CA GLU A 50 -32.02 -2.89 -5.35
C GLU A 50 -31.04 -4.04 -5.45
N SER A 51 -30.07 -3.93 -6.38
CA SER A 51 -29.06 -4.95 -6.65
C SER A 51 -27.67 -4.38 -6.37
N ASN A 52 -27.06 -4.81 -5.25
CA ASN A 52 -25.74 -4.36 -4.84
C ASN A 52 -24.71 -5.48 -5.03
N LYS A 53 -23.55 -5.16 -5.61
CA LYS A 53 -22.47 -6.13 -5.80
C LYS A 53 -21.72 -6.30 -4.49
N VAL A 54 -21.83 -7.47 -3.87
CA VAL A 54 -21.08 -7.81 -2.65
C VAL A 54 -19.60 -8.00 -2.98
N GLY A 55 -19.27 -8.68 -4.08
CA GLY A 55 -17.88 -8.87 -4.45
C GLY A 55 -17.68 -10.00 -5.43
N THR A 56 -16.46 -10.51 -5.49
CA THR A 56 -16.10 -11.68 -6.29
C THR A 56 -15.73 -12.83 -5.35
N LEU A 57 -16.18 -14.04 -5.67
CA LEU A 57 -15.74 -15.28 -5.04
C LEU A 57 -15.38 -16.31 -6.09
N LYS A 58 -14.60 -17.30 -5.66
CA LYS A 58 -14.44 -18.56 -6.39
C LYS A 58 -15.29 -19.64 -5.73
N LEU A 59 -15.95 -20.48 -6.52
CA LEU A 59 -16.74 -21.63 -6.07
C LEU A 59 -16.33 -22.85 -6.88
N LEU A 60 -15.51 -23.71 -6.27
CA LEU A 60 -15.01 -24.95 -6.84
C LEU A 60 -15.87 -26.12 -6.37
N ILE A 61 -16.45 -26.86 -7.30
CA ILE A 61 -17.17 -28.12 -7.03
C ILE A 61 -16.22 -29.28 -7.35
N ASN A 62 -16.09 -30.23 -6.43
CA ASN A 62 -15.18 -31.36 -6.61
C ASN A 62 -15.50 -32.14 -7.89
N GLY A 63 -14.48 -32.38 -8.71
CA GLY A 63 -14.61 -33.06 -10.01
C GLY A 63 -15.27 -32.23 -11.12
N GLN A 64 -15.55 -30.94 -10.92
CA GLN A 64 -16.17 -30.07 -11.93
C GLN A 64 -15.22 -28.94 -12.36
N LYS A 65 -14.89 -28.92 -13.66
CA LYS A 65 -14.11 -27.83 -14.26
C LYS A 65 -14.93 -26.59 -14.55
N TYR A 66 -16.25 -26.72 -14.67
CA TYR A 66 -17.13 -25.60 -14.99
C TYR A 66 -18.34 -25.53 -14.07
N THR A 67 -18.18 -24.83 -12.94
CA THR A 67 -19.19 -24.69 -11.88
C THR A 67 -20.52 -24.14 -12.41
N ALA A 68 -20.51 -23.08 -13.22
CA ALA A 68 -21.77 -22.47 -13.67
C ALA A 68 -22.60 -23.44 -14.53
N SER A 69 -21.94 -24.23 -15.38
CA SER A 69 -22.64 -25.24 -16.21
C SER A 69 -23.36 -26.27 -15.36
N TYR A 70 -22.69 -26.76 -14.31
CA TYR A 70 -23.27 -27.71 -13.37
C TYR A 70 -24.48 -27.12 -12.64
N LEU A 71 -24.34 -25.88 -12.13
CA LEU A 71 -25.41 -25.19 -11.41
C LEU A 71 -26.62 -24.86 -12.31
N TYR A 72 -26.42 -24.53 -13.58
CA TYR A 72 -27.53 -24.36 -14.53
C TYR A 72 -28.26 -25.66 -14.88
N GLU A 73 -27.55 -26.79 -14.85
CA GLU A 73 -28.15 -28.11 -15.14
C GLU A 73 -28.98 -28.61 -13.96
N LYS A 74 -28.49 -28.40 -12.72
CA LYS A 74 -29.12 -28.92 -11.50
C LYS A 74 -30.11 -27.95 -10.84
N GLY A 75 -29.98 -26.65 -11.09
CA GLY A 75 -30.84 -25.63 -10.48
C GLY A 75 -32.28 -25.64 -10.98
N GLU A 76 -33.21 -25.24 -10.12
CA GLU A 76 -34.63 -25.11 -10.47
C GLU A 76 -34.86 -23.82 -11.30
N PRO A 77 -35.35 -23.91 -12.55
CA PRO A 77 -35.52 -22.74 -13.40
C PRO A 77 -36.69 -21.86 -12.93
N LEU A 78 -36.40 -20.65 -12.46
CA LEU A 78 -37.42 -19.64 -12.19
C LEU A 78 -37.74 -18.79 -13.42
N SER A 79 -36.77 -18.66 -14.33
CA SER A 79 -36.94 -18.05 -15.64
C SER A 79 -35.90 -18.58 -16.64
N LYS A 80 -35.92 -18.10 -17.89
CA LYS A 80 -34.89 -18.44 -18.88
C LYS A 80 -33.45 -18.09 -18.45
N LYS A 81 -33.30 -17.18 -17.49
CA LYS A 81 -31.99 -16.61 -17.11
C LYS A 81 -31.64 -16.80 -15.63
N ILE A 82 -32.55 -17.27 -14.79
CA ILE A 82 -32.38 -17.33 -13.33
C ILE A 82 -32.84 -18.69 -12.83
N PHE A 83 -31.99 -19.33 -12.04
CA PHE A 83 -32.19 -20.67 -11.49
C PHE A 83 -31.95 -20.62 -9.98
N ASP A 84 -32.87 -21.18 -9.20
CA ASP A 84 -32.69 -21.40 -7.76
C ASP A 84 -31.73 -22.58 -7.56
N VAL A 85 -30.65 -22.33 -6.84
CA VAL A 85 -29.60 -23.30 -6.56
C VAL A 85 -29.36 -23.45 -5.06
N THR A 86 -30.31 -22.97 -4.23
CA THR A 86 -30.16 -22.96 -2.76
C THR A 86 -29.91 -24.36 -2.21
N GLU A 87 -30.81 -25.30 -2.52
CA GLU A 87 -30.68 -26.71 -2.08
C GLU A 87 -29.52 -27.40 -2.81
N VAL A 88 -29.37 -27.13 -4.11
CA VAL A 88 -28.33 -27.74 -4.95
C VAL A 88 -26.95 -27.47 -4.36
N ILE A 89 -26.61 -26.21 -4.05
CA ILE A 89 -25.30 -25.86 -3.51
C ILE A 89 -25.10 -26.47 -2.12
N GLY A 90 -26.13 -26.44 -1.26
CA GLY A 90 -26.02 -26.98 0.10
C GLY A 90 -25.58 -28.45 0.17
N GLU A 91 -25.92 -29.25 -0.84
CA GLU A 91 -25.58 -30.68 -0.92
C GLU A 91 -24.25 -30.97 -1.65
N LEU A 92 -23.59 -29.96 -2.23
CA LEU A 92 -22.36 -30.19 -3.01
C LEU A 92 -21.17 -30.50 -2.12
N GLU A 93 -20.30 -31.36 -2.66
CA GLU A 93 -18.91 -31.35 -2.24
C GLU A 93 -18.19 -30.19 -2.95
N ALA A 94 -18.21 -29.03 -2.32
CA ALA A 94 -17.68 -27.78 -2.87
C ALA A 94 -16.87 -27.00 -1.82
N VAL A 95 -16.16 -25.98 -2.31
CA VAL A 95 -15.49 -24.97 -1.48
C VAL A 95 -15.60 -23.63 -2.18
N SER A 96 -15.93 -22.59 -1.43
CA SER A 96 -15.85 -21.20 -1.88
C SER A 96 -14.85 -20.38 -1.09
N LEU A 97 -14.42 -19.27 -1.67
CA LEU A 97 -13.68 -18.23 -0.94
C LEU A 97 -13.90 -16.88 -1.64
N GLY A 98 -14.23 -15.85 -0.86
CA GLY A 98 -14.21 -14.46 -1.33
C GLY A 98 -12.80 -14.02 -1.74
N GLU A 99 -12.67 -13.20 -2.79
CA GLU A 99 -11.35 -12.79 -3.31
C GLU A 99 -10.70 -11.63 -2.53
N SER A 100 -11.46 -10.91 -1.70
CA SER A 100 -11.00 -9.76 -0.91
C SER A 100 -11.63 -9.71 0.48
N ILE A 101 -11.06 -8.89 1.37
CA ILE A 101 -11.64 -8.64 2.69
C ILE A 101 -12.96 -7.86 2.58
N ASP A 102 -13.05 -6.92 1.64
CA ASP A 102 -14.24 -6.11 1.37
C ASP A 102 -15.47 -6.98 1.08
N TYR A 103 -15.27 -8.16 0.46
CA TYR A 103 -16.36 -9.12 0.26
C TYR A 103 -17.02 -9.48 1.60
N TYR A 104 -16.23 -9.79 2.62
CA TYR A 104 -16.74 -10.15 3.94
C TYR A 104 -17.28 -8.93 4.71
N GLN A 105 -16.64 -7.76 4.59
CA GLN A 105 -17.17 -6.51 5.17
C GLN A 105 -18.56 -6.17 4.61
N LYS A 106 -18.73 -6.29 3.29
CA LYS A 106 -20.02 -6.08 2.61
C LYS A 106 -21.05 -7.14 2.99
N LEU A 107 -20.64 -8.38 3.22
CA LEU A 107 -21.53 -9.41 3.77
C LEU A 107 -22.02 -9.02 5.18
N SER A 108 -21.13 -8.56 6.05
CA SER A 108 -21.50 -8.06 7.37
C SER A 108 -22.55 -6.94 7.27
N PHE A 109 -22.29 -5.95 6.40
CA PHE A 109 -23.20 -4.83 6.16
C PHE A 109 -24.58 -5.26 5.64
N VAL A 110 -24.64 -6.08 4.58
CA VAL A 110 -25.93 -6.47 3.98
C VAL A 110 -26.72 -7.45 4.84
N LEU A 111 -26.05 -8.22 5.69
CA LEU A 111 -26.70 -9.16 6.62
C LEU A 111 -27.03 -8.51 7.97
N GLY A 112 -26.51 -7.31 8.23
CA GLY A 112 -26.75 -6.51 9.43
C GLY A 112 -26.12 -7.10 10.68
N GLU A 113 -24.87 -7.57 10.57
CA GLU A 113 -24.09 -8.17 11.68
C GLU A 113 -24.81 -9.33 12.38
N ASN A 114 -25.72 -10.00 11.67
CA ASN A 114 -26.53 -11.07 12.22
C ASN A 114 -25.84 -12.41 12.02
N GLN A 115 -25.28 -12.96 13.10
CA GLN A 115 -24.55 -14.24 13.08
C GLN A 115 -25.34 -15.37 12.40
N ASN A 116 -26.63 -15.56 12.72
CA ASN A 116 -27.43 -16.63 12.11
C ASN A 116 -27.54 -16.49 10.58
N LYS A 117 -27.59 -15.25 10.07
CA LYS A 117 -27.60 -15.01 8.63
C LYS A 117 -26.23 -15.27 8.00
N VAL A 118 -25.16 -14.79 8.62
CA VAL A 118 -23.78 -15.01 8.16
C VAL A 118 -23.48 -16.50 8.09
N ASP A 119 -23.74 -17.23 9.18
CA ASP A 119 -23.58 -18.68 9.28
C ASP A 119 -24.39 -19.39 8.20
N SER A 120 -25.66 -19.02 8.04
CA SER A 120 -26.52 -19.58 7.00
C SER A 120 -25.91 -19.37 5.61
N LEU A 121 -25.51 -18.16 5.24
CA LEU A 121 -24.99 -17.89 3.90
C LEU A 121 -23.64 -18.58 3.65
N LEU A 122 -22.67 -18.40 4.54
CA LEU A 122 -21.31 -18.94 4.36
C LEU A 122 -21.29 -20.46 4.42
N SER A 123 -22.13 -21.07 5.27
CA SER A 123 -22.33 -22.52 5.26
C SER A 123 -22.91 -22.99 3.92
N HIS A 124 -23.95 -22.33 3.39
CA HIS A 124 -24.56 -22.73 2.11
C HIS A 124 -23.62 -22.52 0.92
N LEU A 125 -22.72 -21.54 0.97
CA LEU A 125 -21.73 -21.33 -0.10
C LEU A 125 -20.50 -22.25 0.03
N HIS A 126 -20.40 -23.03 1.11
CA HIS A 126 -19.21 -23.81 1.49
C HIS A 126 -17.96 -22.93 1.62
N ASP A 127 -18.10 -21.76 2.24
CA ASP A 127 -17.00 -20.82 2.38
C ASP A 127 -15.89 -21.38 3.27
N ALA A 128 -14.67 -21.40 2.75
CA ALA A 128 -13.52 -21.97 3.42
C ALA A 128 -13.19 -21.24 4.74
N SER A 129 -13.53 -19.96 4.87
CA SER A 129 -13.30 -19.23 6.12
C SER A 129 -14.26 -19.64 7.24
N TYR A 130 -15.47 -20.08 6.87
CA TYR A 130 -16.45 -20.65 7.80
C TYR A 130 -16.15 -22.12 8.09
N LEU A 131 -15.80 -22.89 7.06
CA LEU A 131 -15.47 -24.32 7.14
C LEU A 131 -13.97 -24.56 7.33
N ILE A 132 -13.33 -23.78 8.20
CA ILE A 132 -11.86 -23.79 8.35
C ILE A 132 -11.31 -25.18 8.72
N GLU A 133 -12.05 -25.96 9.49
CA GLU A 133 -11.69 -27.33 9.88
C GLU A 133 -11.60 -28.28 8.66
N ASN A 134 -12.34 -27.97 7.58
CA ASN A 134 -12.37 -28.77 6.36
C ASN A 134 -11.26 -28.41 5.37
N THR A 135 -10.36 -27.46 5.70
CA THR A 135 -9.30 -27.00 4.79
C THR A 135 -8.46 -28.16 4.25
N VAL A 136 -8.09 -29.14 5.08
CA VAL A 136 -7.30 -30.33 4.66
C VAL A 136 -8.06 -31.22 3.66
N LYS A 137 -9.39 -31.21 3.72
CA LYS A 137 -10.23 -31.88 2.72
C LYS A 137 -10.25 -31.10 1.41
N PHE A 138 -10.43 -29.79 1.48
CA PHE A 138 -10.50 -28.92 0.29
C PHE A 138 -9.21 -28.92 -0.52
N THR A 139 -8.03 -28.97 0.13
CA THR A 139 -6.74 -29.06 -0.58
C THR A 139 -6.58 -30.33 -1.41
N LYS A 140 -7.47 -31.32 -1.27
CA LYS A 140 -7.46 -32.55 -2.08
C LYS A 140 -8.36 -32.47 -3.30
N PHE A 141 -9.14 -31.41 -3.47
CA PHE A 141 -10.01 -31.26 -4.64
C PHE A 141 -9.18 -30.98 -5.89
N ASP A 142 -9.53 -31.63 -6.99
CA ASP A 142 -8.92 -31.35 -8.28
C ASP A 142 -9.20 -29.88 -8.67
N GLY A 143 -8.15 -29.13 -8.98
CA GLY A 143 -8.22 -27.70 -9.26
C GLY A 143 -8.08 -26.78 -8.05
N TYR A 144 -7.93 -27.28 -6.81
CA TYR A 144 -7.83 -26.42 -5.62
C TYR A 144 -6.62 -25.48 -5.70
N ASP A 145 -5.43 -26.01 -5.95
CA ASP A 145 -4.19 -25.23 -6.02
C ASP A 145 -4.20 -24.27 -7.21
N GLU A 146 -4.84 -24.64 -8.31
CA GLU A 146 -5.02 -23.79 -9.49
C GLU A 146 -6.01 -22.64 -9.28
N THR A 147 -6.96 -22.79 -8.35
CA THR A 147 -8.09 -21.87 -8.16
C THR A 147 -8.08 -21.17 -6.80
N ILE A 148 -8.46 -21.87 -5.72
CA ILE A 148 -8.63 -21.34 -4.36
C ILE A 148 -7.27 -21.16 -3.66
N GLY A 149 -6.44 -22.20 -3.68
CA GLY A 149 -5.12 -22.26 -3.02
C GLY A 149 -4.02 -21.46 -3.72
N ARG A 150 -4.33 -20.90 -4.89
CA ARG A 150 -3.37 -20.27 -5.81
C ARG A 150 -2.54 -19.16 -5.17
N ASP A 151 -3.13 -18.39 -4.26
CA ASP A 151 -2.52 -17.17 -3.68
C ASP A 151 -1.80 -17.43 -2.35
N GLY A 152 -1.56 -18.70 -2.00
CA GLY A 152 -0.70 -19.10 -0.88
C GLY A 152 -1.07 -18.44 0.44
N GLU A 153 -0.20 -17.58 0.95
CA GLU A 153 -0.37 -16.90 2.26
C GLU A 153 -1.58 -15.95 2.29
N THR A 154 -1.89 -15.36 1.13
CA THR A 154 -3.07 -14.52 0.95
C THR A 154 -4.35 -15.33 1.16
N THR A 155 -4.43 -16.50 0.54
CA THR A 155 -5.56 -17.43 0.69
C THR A 155 -5.69 -17.87 2.14
N LYS A 156 -4.58 -18.26 2.79
CA LYS A 156 -4.60 -18.69 4.19
C LYS A 156 -5.13 -17.60 5.12
N SER A 157 -4.73 -16.35 4.90
CA SER A 157 -5.20 -15.24 5.73
C SER A 157 -6.70 -14.99 5.54
N LEU A 158 -7.20 -14.99 4.30
CA LEU A 158 -8.64 -14.86 4.03
C LEU A 158 -9.44 -16.00 4.67
N ILE A 159 -8.93 -17.23 4.63
CA ILE A 159 -9.52 -18.38 5.32
C ILE A 159 -9.56 -18.15 6.84
N ARG A 160 -8.50 -17.60 7.45
CA ARG A 160 -8.45 -17.37 8.90
C ARG A 160 -9.32 -16.21 9.36
N LYS A 161 -9.51 -15.18 8.54
CA LYS A 161 -10.13 -13.91 8.95
C LYS A 161 -11.55 -13.71 8.39
N GLY A 162 -11.88 -14.26 7.23
CA GLY A 162 -13.07 -13.93 6.45
C GLY A 162 -14.39 -14.05 7.23
N TYR A 163 -14.59 -15.17 7.91
CA TYR A 163 -15.77 -15.38 8.76
C TYR A 163 -15.88 -14.34 9.88
N HIS A 164 -14.80 -14.07 10.60
CA HIS A 164 -14.78 -13.08 11.68
C HIS A 164 -15.04 -11.66 11.17
N VAL A 165 -14.56 -11.32 9.96
CA VAL A 165 -14.88 -10.04 9.31
C VAL A 165 -16.36 -9.97 8.94
N ALA A 166 -16.93 -11.04 8.39
CA ALA A 166 -18.35 -11.10 8.06
C ALA A 166 -19.26 -11.02 9.30
N LEU A 167 -18.77 -11.41 10.48
CA LEU A 167 -19.45 -11.23 11.76
C LEU A 167 -19.24 -9.84 12.39
N GLY A 168 -18.31 -9.03 11.87
CA GLY A 168 -17.91 -7.78 12.52
C GLY A 168 -17.07 -7.96 13.80
N THR A 169 -16.58 -9.18 14.09
CA THR A 169 -15.81 -9.49 15.30
C THR A 169 -14.29 -9.45 15.07
N TYR A 170 -13.85 -9.18 13.84
CA TYR A 170 -12.43 -9.14 13.52
C TYR A 170 -11.80 -7.82 13.97
N GLU A 171 -10.73 -7.93 14.75
CA GLU A 171 -9.88 -6.82 15.14
C GLU A 171 -8.56 -6.89 14.37
N THR A 172 -8.17 -5.77 13.77
CA THR A 172 -6.88 -5.64 13.09
C THR A 172 -5.75 -5.75 14.11
N GLU A 173 -4.70 -6.49 13.77
CA GLU A 173 -3.49 -6.59 14.61
C GLU A 173 -2.86 -5.20 14.76
N THR A 174 -2.83 -4.68 15.99
CA THR A 174 -2.23 -3.39 16.30
C THR A 174 -0.74 -3.48 16.62
N ILE A 175 -0.23 -4.70 16.84
CA ILE A 175 1.17 -4.96 17.15
C ILE A 175 1.63 -6.16 16.33
N PHE A 176 2.65 -5.96 15.49
CA PHE A 176 3.27 -7.02 14.70
C PHE A 176 4.69 -6.63 14.29
N ASN A 177 5.51 -7.62 13.92
CA ASN A 177 6.87 -7.42 13.47
C ASN A 177 7.09 -8.03 12.08
N LEU A 178 7.98 -7.42 11.29
CA LEU A 178 8.49 -7.98 10.05
C LEU A 178 9.98 -8.25 10.21
N GLN A 179 10.35 -9.53 10.24
CA GLN A 179 11.73 -9.98 10.39
C GLN A 179 12.26 -10.54 9.07
N LEU A 180 13.45 -10.08 8.68
CA LEU A 180 14.14 -10.45 7.45
C LEU A 180 15.51 -11.06 7.77
N ASP A 181 15.62 -12.39 7.68
CA ASP A 181 16.81 -13.15 8.13
C ASP A 181 17.66 -13.80 7.02
N GLU A 182 17.16 -13.96 5.77
CA GLU A 182 17.85 -14.78 4.74
C GLU A 182 17.84 -14.23 3.29
N PRO A 183 18.94 -14.43 2.53
CA PRO A 183 20.31 -14.16 2.92
C PRO A 183 20.60 -12.71 2.53
N LEU A 184 20.80 -11.88 3.54
CA LEU A 184 21.54 -10.65 3.37
C LEU A 184 22.97 -11.00 3.80
N GLU A 185 23.73 -11.73 2.96
CA GLU A 185 25.02 -12.35 3.36
C GLU A 185 26.00 -11.38 4.02
N THR A 186 25.91 -10.10 3.64
CA THR A 186 26.75 -9.02 4.11
C THR A 186 26.00 -8.05 5.03
N MET A 187 24.94 -8.49 5.72
CA MET A 187 24.15 -7.64 6.62
C MET A 187 23.54 -8.41 7.80
N ASP A 188 23.35 -7.73 8.92
CA ASP A 188 22.58 -8.25 10.06
C ASP A 188 21.11 -8.51 9.68
N PRO A 189 20.41 -9.43 10.38
CA PRO A 189 18.96 -9.52 10.30
C PRO A 189 18.28 -8.19 10.65
N ILE A 190 17.19 -7.87 9.95
CA ILE A 190 16.46 -6.62 10.14
C ILE A 190 15.06 -6.90 10.67
N GLU A 191 14.69 -6.20 11.75
CA GLU A 191 13.36 -6.24 12.34
C GLU A 191 12.68 -4.87 12.30
N PHE A 192 11.52 -4.82 11.65
CA PHE A 192 10.59 -3.68 11.70
C PHE A 192 9.49 -3.96 12.71
N ARG A 193 9.22 -3.02 13.61
CA ARG A 193 8.26 -3.18 14.70
C ARG A 193 7.11 -2.20 14.55
N PHE A 194 5.91 -2.74 14.43
CA PHE A 194 4.70 -1.94 14.28
C PHE A 194 3.89 -1.99 15.57
N ASN A 195 3.52 -0.82 16.08
CA ASN A 195 2.69 -0.67 17.26
C ASN A 195 1.78 0.56 17.11
N THR A 196 0.54 0.31 16.69
CA THR A 196 -0.49 1.32 16.50
C THR A 196 -1.39 1.51 17.73
N SER A 197 -1.21 0.67 18.75
CA SER A 197 -1.95 0.74 20.02
C SER A 197 -1.48 1.87 20.94
N LYS A 198 -0.30 2.46 20.70
CA LYS A 198 0.23 3.55 21.52
C LYS A 198 -0.63 4.82 21.42
N GLU A 199 -0.74 5.56 22.52
CA GLU A 199 -1.40 6.88 22.53
C GLU A 199 -0.60 7.94 21.77
N ILE A 200 0.73 7.96 21.95
CA ILE A 200 1.67 8.86 21.29
C ILE A 200 2.77 8.07 20.60
N ALA A 201 3.35 8.67 19.55
CA ALA A 201 4.52 8.11 18.86
C ALA A 201 4.28 6.66 18.37
N LYS A 202 3.09 6.45 17.79
CA LYS A 202 2.70 5.22 17.10
C LYS A 202 3.74 4.85 16.03
N THR A 203 3.98 3.57 15.85
CA THR A 203 4.94 3.05 14.86
C THR A 203 4.25 2.33 13.71
N ASN A 204 3.16 2.89 13.17
CA ASN A 204 2.65 2.48 11.85
C ASN A 204 3.58 2.91 10.70
N ILE A 205 4.52 3.83 10.95
CA ILE A 205 5.61 4.16 10.03
C ILE A 205 6.90 3.67 10.66
N ASN A 206 7.62 2.81 9.94
CA ASN A 206 8.99 2.44 10.26
C ASN A 206 9.96 3.12 9.27
N LEU A 207 11.13 3.52 9.76
CA LEU A 207 12.19 4.13 8.95
C LEU A 207 13.41 3.22 8.88
N LEU A 208 14.02 3.20 7.71
CA LEU A 208 15.33 2.63 7.46
C LEU A 208 16.25 3.79 7.08
N ILE A 209 17.18 4.13 7.96
CA ILE A 209 18.11 5.26 7.80
C ILE A 209 19.55 4.77 7.77
N GLY A 210 20.48 5.64 7.36
CA GLY A 210 21.91 5.33 7.29
C GLY A 210 22.56 5.90 6.04
N GLU A 211 23.88 5.81 5.93
CA GLU A 211 24.67 6.42 4.86
C GLU A 211 24.32 5.93 3.44
N ASN A 212 24.77 6.68 2.44
CA ASN A 212 24.60 6.32 1.04
C ASN A 212 25.32 4.99 0.77
N GLY A 213 24.63 4.05 0.11
CA GLY A 213 25.21 2.73 -0.17
C GLY A 213 25.13 1.72 0.97
N ALA A 214 24.55 2.08 2.14
CA ALA A 214 24.34 1.13 3.25
C ALA A 214 23.31 0.02 2.96
N GLY A 215 22.70 -0.03 1.76
CA GLY A 215 21.79 -1.12 1.36
C GLY A 215 20.31 -0.87 1.60
N LYS A 216 19.87 0.37 1.91
CA LYS A 216 18.47 0.69 2.21
C LYS A 216 17.47 0.25 1.12
N SER A 217 17.67 0.68 -0.12
CA SER A 217 16.80 0.29 -1.24
C SER A 217 16.86 -1.22 -1.53
N TYR A 218 17.98 -1.88 -1.21
CA TYR A 218 18.11 -3.35 -1.31
C TYR A 218 17.25 -4.07 -0.27
N VAL A 219 17.23 -3.59 0.98
CA VAL A 219 16.34 -4.10 2.04
C VAL A 219 14.87 -3.93 1.63
N LEU A 220 14.48 -2.71 1.24
CA LEU A 220 13.11 -2.45 0.79
C LEU A 220 12.71 -3.36 -0.36
N LYS A 221 13.60 -3.55 -1.35
CA LYS A 221 13.34 -4.46 -2.46
C LYS A 221 13.16 -5.89 -1.98
N ARG A 222 14.00 -6.39 -1.07
CA ARG A 222 13.88 -7.75 -0.54
C ARG A 222 12.55 -7.94 0.21
N ILE A 223 12.09 -6.96 0.98
CA ILE A 223 10.77 -6.98 1.63
C ILE A 223 9.66 -7.15 0.58
N THR A 224 9.72 -6.38 -0.51
CA THR A 224 8.73 -6.48 -1.59
C THR A 224 8.73 -7.84 -2.27
N GLU A 225 9.91 -8.42 -2.51
CA GLU A 225 10.07 -9.74 -3.10
C GLU A 225 9.53 -10.85 -2.18
N VAL A 226 9.76 -10.76 -0.87
CA VAL A 226 9.23 -11.71 0.12
C VAL A 226 7.71 -11.67 0.16
N ILE A 227 7.10 -10.48 0.29
CA ILE A 227 5.64 -10.34 0.35
C ILE A 227 4.98 -10.78 -0.95
N SER A 228 5.59 -10.48 -2.08
CA SER A 228 5.09 -10.92 -3.39
C SER A 228 5.26 -12.43 -3.66
N GLY A 229 5.94 -13.16 -2.78
CA GLY A 229 6.22 -14.59 -2.95
C GLY A 229 7.30 -14.92 -3.98
N VAL A 230 8.08 -13.93 -4.46
CA VAL A 230 9.25 -14.17 -5.32
C VAL A 230 10.31 -14.91 -4.53
N HIS A 231 10.62 -14.42 -3.33
CA HIS A 231 11.48 -15.11 -2.36
C HIS A 231 10.64 -15.73 -1.23
N LYS A 232 11.13 -16.83 -0.66
CA LYS A 232 10.54 -17.41 0.55
C LYS A 232 11.18 -16.73 1.76
N ASN A 233 10.42 -16.60 2.84
CA ASN A 233 10.96 -16.26 4.15
C ASN A 233 10.74 -17.42 5.11
N SER A 234 11.61 -17.55 6.09
CA SER A 234 11.51 -18.54 7.18
C SER A 234 10.43 -18.15 8.20
N HIS A 235 10.17 -16.85 8.36
CA HIS A 235 9.16 -16.30 9.25
C HIS A 235 7.80 -16.09 8.56
N SER A 236 6.73 -16.35 9.30
CA SER A 236 5.38 -15.95 8.90
C SER A 236 5.22 -14.45 9.12
N TRP A 237 4.91 -13.72 8.05
CA TRP A 237 4.58 -12.29 8.12
C TRP A 237 3.06 -12.11 8.23
N PRO A 238 2.59 -11.03 8.88
CA PRO A 238 1.20 -10.64 8.82
C PRO A 238 0.78 -10.45 7.37
N PHE A 239 -0.49 -10.72 7.12
CA PHE A 239 -1.08 -10.54 5.81
C PHE A 239 -1.43 -9.08 5.58
N PHE A 240 -0.96 -8.55 4.46
CA PHE A 240 -1.36 -7.24 3.95
C PHE A 240 -2.32 -7.42 2.77
N HIS A 241 -3.39 -6.64 2.70
CA HIS A 241 -4.32 -6.69 1.57
C HIS A 241 -3.66 -6.18 0.29
N LYS A 242 -2.78 -5.19 0.43
CA LYS A 242 -2.07 -4.54 -0.66
C LYS A 242 -0.63 -4.22 -0.25
N LEU A 243 0.31 -4.48 -1.15
CA LEU A 243 1.66 -3.93 -1.11
C LEU A 243 1.76 -2.80 -2.14
N ILE A 244 2.14 -1.61 -1.69
CA ILE A 244 2.33 -0.45 -2.56
C ILE A 244 3.78 0.00 -2.46
N VAL A 245 4.44 0.17 -3.60
CA VAL A 245 5.83 0.62 -3.66
C VAL A 245 5.87 1.97 -4.37
N THR A 246 6.36 2.99 -3.68
CA THR A 246 6.64 4.31 -4.22
C THR A 246 8.15 4.51 -4.34
N ALA A 247 8.62 4.81 -5.54
CA ALA A 247 10.02 5.12 -5.80
C ALA A 247 10.17 6.10 -6.97
N TYR A 248 10.76 7.26 -6.70
CA TYR A 248 10.97 8.32 -7.69
C TYR A 248 12.45 8.56 -8.01
N SER A 249 13.37 7.76 -7.47
CA SER A 249 14.76 7.76 -7.94
C SER A 249 14.81 7.18 -9.37
N PRO A 250 15.49 7.80 -10.35
CA PRO A 250 15.68 7.21 -11.67
C PRO A 250 16.59 5.96 -11.65
N PHE A 251 17.27 5.69 -10.53
CA PHE A 251 18.20 4.56 -10.37
C PHE A 251 17.59 3.38 -9.59
N GLU A 252 16.30 3.45 -9.24
CA GLU A 252 15.64 2.39 -8.47
C GLU A 252 15.48 1.07 -9.26
N SER A 253 15.47 -0.05 -8.54
CA SER A 253 15.42 -1.40 -9.13
C SER A 253 14.20 -2.23 -8.70
N PHE A 254 13.15 -1.60 -8.17
CA PHE A 254 11.88 -2.26 -7.85
C PHE A 254 11.20 -2.78 -9.12
N TYR A 255 10.46 -3.86 -8.96
CA TYR A 255 9.73 -4.49 -10.05
C TYR A 255 8.43 -3.77 -10.32
N THR A 256 8.11 -3.50 -11.59
CA THR A 256 6.73 -3.18 -11.93
C THR A 256 5.84 -4.41 -11.76
N LYS A 257 4.53 -4.21 -11.70
CA LYS A 257 3.52 -5.27 -11.78
C LYS A 257 3.79 -6.26 -12.93
N THR A 258 4.20 -5.77 -14.09
CA THR A 258 4.52 -6.62 -15.26
C THR A 258 5.78 -7.46 -15.05
N GLN A 259 6.84 -6.90 -14.45
CA GLN A 259 8.06 -7.65 -14.18
C GLN A 259 7.84 -8.71 -13.09
N LEU A 260 7.07 -8.36 -12.06
CA LEU A 260 6.75 -9.27 -10.97
C LEU A 260 5.97 -10.49 -11.48
N LEU A 261 5.02 -10.28 -12.39
CA LEU A 261 4.33 -11.36 -13.12
C LEU A 261 5.29 -12.32 -13.78
N ASP A 262 6.18 -11.78 -14.61
CA ASP A 262 7.06 -12.60 -15.42
C ASP A 262 8.08 -13.38 -14.54
N LEU A 263 8.40 -12.90 -13.33
CA LEU A 263 9.23 -13.60 -12.35
C LEU A 263 8.48 -14.75 -11.67
N LEU A 264 7.24 -14.51 -11.24
CA LEU A 264 6.40 -15.56 -10.65
C LEU A 264 6.09 -16.67 -11.67
N ASP A 265 5.80 -16.30 -12.93
CA ASP A 265 5.57 -17.25 -14.02
C ASP A 265 6.78 -18.19 -14.24
N LYS A 266 8.01 -17.66 -14.17
CA LYS A 266 9.24 -18.46 -14.31
C LYS A 266 9.44 -19.43 -13.15
N LYS A 267 9.05 -19.05 -11.93
CA LYS A 267 9.19 -19.89 -10.73
C LYS A 267 8.26 -21.11 -10.77
N HIS A 268 7.15 -21.03 -11.50
CA HIS A 268 6.14 -22.09 -11.60
C HIS A 268 6.28 -23.00 -12.84
N ASP A 269 7.41 -22.94 -13.56
CA ASP A 269 7.81 -23.87 -14.63
C ASP A 269 6.71 -24.21 -15.66
N GLN A 270 5.91 -23.22 -16.07
CA GLN A 270 4.97 -23.40 -17.18
C GLN A 270 5.65 -23.06 -18.52
N PRO A 271 5.55 -23.94 -19.53
CA PRO A 271 6.14 -23.69 -20.84
C PRO A 271 5.54 -22.42 -21.45
N LYS A 272 6.37 -21.62 -22.13
CA LYS A 272 6.02 -20.36 -22.84
C LYS A 272 4.72 -20.52 -23.64
N ARG A 273 3.57 -20.22 -23.02
CA ARG A 273 2.25 -20.32 -23.66
C ARG A 273 2.00 -19.05 -24.48
N LYS A 274 1.34 -19.25 -25.62
CA LYS A 274 1.04 -18.23 -26.65
C LYS A 274 0.46 -16.96 -26.03
N ARG A 275 0.91 -15.80 -26.52
CA ARG A 275 0.39 -14.44 -26.24
C ARG A 275 -1.17 -14.36 -26.30
N LYS A 276 -1.91 -14.72 -25.25
CA LYS A 276 -3.34 -14.39 -25.00
C LYS A 276 -3.66 -14.60 -23.50
N SER A 277 -4.28 -13.70 -22.73
CA SER A 277 -4.45 -12.25 -22.80
C SER A 277 -3.77 -11.62 -21.57
N LYS A 278 -3.14 -10.44 -21.75
CA LYS A 278 -2.43 -9.72 -20.67
C LYS A 278 -3.36 -9.39 -19.49
N ASP A 279 -4.63 -9.13 -19.77
CA ASP A 279 -5.65 -8.72 -18.78
C ASP A 279 -5.86 -9.74 -17.69
N ARG A 280 -5.56 -11.01 -18.01
CA ARG A 280 -5.93 -12.12 -17.17
C ARG A 280 -4.97 -12.27 -15.97
N ARG A 281 -3.67 -12.12 -16.18
CA ARG A 281 -2.63 -12.22 -15.15
C ARG A 281 -2.78 -11.21 -13.99
N ASN A 282 -3.64 -10.21 -14.11
CA ASN A 282 -3.78 -9.11 -13.16
C ASN A 282 -4.31 -9.49 -11.77
N ILE A 283 -5.03 -10.60 -11.55
CA ILE A 283 -5.78 -10.83 -10.29
C ILE A 283 -4.87 -11.02 -9.06
N GLN A 284 -3.83 -11.87 -9.13
CA GLN A 284 -2.86 -12.05 -8.02
C GLN A 284 -2.04 -10.79 -7.71
N ILE A 285 -1.75 -10.01 -8.74
CA ILE A 285 -0.92 -8.79 -8.63
C ILE A 285 -1.80 -7.56 -8.57
N ASN A 286 -3.11 -7.71 -8.41
CA ASN A 286 -3.95 -6.62 -7.93
C ASN A 286 -3.58 -6.28 -6.48
N LYS A 287 -2.89 -7.18 -5.76
CA LYS A 287 -2.36 -6.95 -4.42
C LYS A 287 -0.99 -6.25 -4.40
N TYR A 288 -0.44 -5.87 -5.57
CA TYR A 288 0.80 -5.11 -5.69
C TYR A 288 0.62 -3.89 -6.60
N ALA A 289 1.08 -2.73 -6.14
CA ALA A 289 1.14 -1.51 -6.94
C ALA A 289 2.56 -0.94 -6.92
N TYR A 290 3.03 -0.49 -8.09
CA TYR A 290 4.25 0.30 -8.21
C TYR A 290 3.87 1.71 -8.68
N ILE A 291 4.40 2.72 -8.01
CA ILE A 291 4.16 4.14 -8.25
C ILE A 291 5.54 4.82 -8.39
N GLY A 292 5.85 5.29 -9.59
CA GLY A 292 7.17 5.85 -9.89
C GLY A 292 7.31 6.18 -11.36
N PHE A 293 8.54 6.20 -11.87
CA PHE A 293 8.84 6.60 -13.26
C PHE A 293 8.75 5.46 -14.29
N LYS A 294 8.50 4.21 -13.89
CA LYS A 294 8.34 3.09 -14.83
C LYS A 294 6.90 2.97 -15.33
N ASP A 295 6.73 2.97 -16.65
CA ASP A 295 5.42 2.77 -17.30
C ASP A 295 4.91 1.32 -17.19
N ASN A 296 3.71 1.06 -17.73
CA ASN A 296 3.12 -0.29 -17.76
C ASN A 296 3.97 -1.35 -18.52
N ARG A 297 4.94 -0.91 -19.33
CA ARG A 297 5.90 -1.77 -20.05
C ARG A 297 7.23 -1.88 -19.31
N SER A 298 7.34 -1.28 -18.13
CA SER A 298 8.54 -1.22 -17.29
C SER A 298 9.67 -0.37 -17.87
N ASN A 299 9.34 0.54 -18.79
CA ASN A 299 10.31 1.50 -19.31
C ASN A 299 10.29 2.75 -18.44
N PHE A 300 11.48 3.30 -18.19
CA PHE A 300 11.60 4.61 -17.56
C PHE A 300 10.97 5.69 -18.45
N ASN A 301 10.10 6.52 -17.87
CA ASN A 301 9.43 7.63 -18.53
C ASN A 301 9.15 8.74 -17.51
N LEU A 302 9.75 9.92 -17.73
CA LEU A 302 9.63 11.08 -16.85
C LEU A 302 8.20 11.63 -16.76
N ASP A 303 7.39 11.51 -17.82
CA ASP A 303 6.01 12.00 -17.84
C ASP A 303 5.00 10.96 -17.38
N TRP A 304 5.42 9.72 -17.11
CA TRP A 304 4.51 8.66 -16.66
C TRP A 304 3.76 9.00 -15.36
N PRO A 305 4.39 9.58 -14.31
CA PRO A 305 3.66 9.99 -13.11
C PRO A 305 2.51 10.97 -13.39
N LYS A 306 2.68 11.91 -14.32
CA LYS A 306 1.62 12.84 -14.75
C LYS A 306 0.44 12.09 -15.33
N GLU A 307 0.69 11.21 -16.31
CA GLU A 307 -0.36 10.39 -16.92
C GLU A 307 -1.04 9.46 -15.89
N SER A 308 -0.24 8.85 -15.02
CA SER A 308 -0.71 7.95 -13.96
C SER A 308 -1.66 8.66 -13.01
N SER A 309 -1.37 9.91 -12.63
CA SER A 309 -2.21 10.69 -11.72
C SER A 309 -3.65 10.88 -12.23
N VAL A 310 -3.83 11.14 -13.53
CA VAL A 310 -5.16 11.25 -14.16
C VAL A 310 -5.87 9.90 -14.20
N LYS A 311 -5.14 8.82 -14.47
CA LYS A 311 -5.67 7.44 -14.41
C LYS A 311 -6.11 7.09 -12.99
N SER A 312 -5.36 7.51 -11.98
CA SER A 312 -5.71 7.34 -10.57
C SER A 312 -7.01 8.07 -10.22
N ILE A 313 -7.23 9.29 -10.72
CA ILE A 313 -8.54 9.99 -10.57
C ILE A 313 -9.67 9.19 -11.21
N LYS A 314 -9.48 8.62 -12.40
CA LYS A 314 -10.48 7.76 -13.04
C LYS A 314 -10.79 6.52 -12.20
N SER A 315 -9.78 5.91 -11.58
CA SER A 315 -9.95 4.77 -10.66
C SER A 315 -10.69 5.16 -9.38
N ILE A 316 -10.34 6.28 -8.76
CA ILE A 316 -11.00 6.82 -7.56
C ILE A 316 -12.48 7.07 -7.83
N MET A 317 -12.80 7.80 -8.91
CA MET A 317 -14.19 8.11 -9.26
C MET A 317 -15.01 6.86 -9.61
N LYS A 318 -14.36 5.83 -10.17
CA LYS A 318 -14.99 4.54 -10.42
C LYS A 318 -15.28 3.81 -9.11
N TYR A 319 -14.31 3.75 -8.20
CA TYR A 319 -14.45 3.13 -6.89
C TYR A 319 -15.56 3.80 -6.08
N ASP A 320 -15.52 5.13 -5.94
CA ASP A 320 -16.52 5.88 -5.18
C ASP A 320 -17.95 5.65 -5.72
N ARG A 321 -18.12 5.49 -7.04
CA ARG A 321 -19.42 5.13 -7.63
C ARG A 321 -19.86 3.70 -7.27
N GLU A 322 -18.92 2.75 -7.27
CA GLU A 322 -19.22 1.33 -7.07
C GLU A 322 -19.41 0.97 -5.59
N GLU A 323 -18.88 1.79 -4.68
CA GLU A 323 -18.81 1.50 -3.25
C GLU A 323 -19.70 2.43 -2.37
N ASN A 324 -20.27 3.51 -2.94
CA ASN A 324 -21.12 4.46 -2.21
C ASN A 324 -22.38 3.88 -1.53
N TRP A 325 -22.79 2.66 -1.86
CA TRP A 325 -23.99 2.03 -1.32
C TRP A 325 -23.78 1.44 0.09
N TRP A 326 -22.52 1.28 0.53
CA TRP A 326 -22.17 0.77 1.87
C TRP A 326 -21.07 1.56 2.58
N ASN A 327 -20.30 2.38 1.86
CA ASN A 327 -19.27 3.22 2.45
C ASN A 327 -19.57 4.72 2.19
N GLU A 328 -19.67 5.50 3.27
CA GLU A 328 -19.93 6.94 3.20
C GLU A 328 -18.64 7.75 2.96
N ASP A 329 -17.47 7.22 3.30
CA ASP A 329 -16.18 7.87 3.09
C ASP A 329 -15.64 7.57 1.68
N THR A 330 -15.63 8.61 0.85
CA THR A 330 -15.16 8.52 -0.54
C THR A 330 -13.64 8.70 -0.63
N ARG A 331 -13.00 7.94 -1.52
CA ARG A 331 -11.56 8.11 -1.83
C ARG A 331 -11.28 9.50 -2.39
N LEU A 332 -12.22 10.13 -3.10
CA LEU A 332 -12.05 11.51 -3.55
C LEU A 332 -11.94 12.50 -2.38
N LYS A 333 -12.74 12.31 -1.31
CA LYS A 333 -12.64 13.12 -0.09
C LYS A 333 -11.27 12.91 0.57
N THR A 334 -10.87 11.65 0.82
CA THR A 334 -9.54 11.32 1.33
C THR A 334 -8.44 11.97 0.50
N LEU A 335 -8.53 11.93 -0.84
CA LEU A 335 -7.58 12.56 -1.73
C LEU A 335 -7.48 14.08 -1.53
N LYS A 336 -8.61 14.79 -1.55
CA LYS A 336 -8.63 16.26 -1.40
C LYS A 336 -8.09 16.69 -0.04
N ASP A 337 -8.56 16.03 1.00
CA ASP A 337 -8.11 16.19 2.37
C ASP A 337 -6.59 16.00 2.51
N THR A 338 -6.06 14.95 1.89
CA THR A 338 -4.66 14.55 1.95
C THR A 338 -3.77 15.55 1.18
N LEU A 339 -4.20 15.98 -0.01
CA LEU A 339 -3.50 17.01 -0.80
C LEU A 339 -3.51 18.38 -0.12
N SER A 340 -4.59 18.74 0.57
CA SER A 340 -4.71 20.05 1.26
C SER A 340 -3.69 20.25 2.38
N LEU A 341 -3.06 19.18 2.87
CA LEU A 341 -1.97 19.26 3.86
C LEU A 341 -0.67 19.80 3.25
N CYS A 342 -0.52 19.72 1.92
CA CYS A 342 0.74 20.05 1.24
C CYS A 342 0.61 21.22 0.24
N MET A 343 -0.62 21.57 -0.17
CA MET A 343 -0.89 22.60 -1.16
C MET A 343 -2.26 23.24 -0.93
N ASP A 344 -2.36 24.52 -1.25
CA ASP A 344 -3.56 25.33 -1.06
C ASP A 344 -4.30 25.49 -2.40
N PHE A 345 -5.47 24.86 -2.51
CA PHE A 345 -6.32 24.82 -3.70
C PHE A 345 -7.79 24.62 -3.32
N ASP A 346 -8.71 25.02 -4.21
CA ASP A 346 -10.15 24.81 -4.05
C ASP A 346 -10.61 23.54 -4.77
N ASP A 347 -10.09 23.30 -5.99
CA ASP A 347 -10.51 22.21 -6.86
C ASP A 347 -9.30 21.50 -7.53
N VAL A 348 -9.42 20.19 -7.68
CA VAL A 348 -8.58 19.39 -8.59
C VAL A 348 -9.30 19.32 -9.94
N ALA A 349 -8.56 19.50 -11.03
CA ALA A 349 -9.11 19.53 -12.39
C ALA A 349 -8.24 18.75 -13.39
N VAL A 350 -8.85 18.36 -14.50
CA VAL A 350 -8.19 17.77 -15.66
C VAL A 350 -8.53 18.60 -16.89
N LYS A 351 -7.56 18.81 -17.79
CA LYS A 351 -7.80 19.54 -19.04
C LYS A 351 -8.54 18.66 -20.05
N LEU A 352 -9.51 19.24 -20.75
CA LEU A 352 -10.25 18.57 -21.83
C LEU A 352 -9.51 18.72 -23.17
N ILE A 353 -9.37 17.64 -23.92
CA ILE A 353 -8.71 17.64 -25.24
C ILE A 353 -9.54 18.44 -26.25
N SER A 354 -10.86 18.26 -26.24
CA SER A 354 -11.78 18.86 -27.21
C SER A 354 -11.89 20.39 -27.13
N THR A 355 -11.82 20.96 -25.92
CA THR A 355 -12.09 22.39 -25.66
C THR A 355 -10.89 23.13 -25.09
N GLY A 356 -9.93 22.41 -24.49
CA GLY A 356 -8.84 23.00 -23.72
C GLY A 356 -9.25 23.55 -22.35
N GLU A 357 -10.52 23.43 -21.97
CA GLU A 357 -11.06 23.89 -20.68
C GLU A 357 -10.69 22.94 -19.52
N TYR A 358 -10.78 23.44 -18.29
CA TYR A 358 -10.56 22.66 -17.07
C TYR A 358 -11.86 22.02 -16.57
N TYR A 359 -11.90 20.70 -16.52
CA TYR A 359 -12.96 19.94 -15.89
C TYR A 359 -12.66 19.71 -14.40
N LYS A 360 -13.47 20.31 -13.52
CA LYS A 360 -13.35 20.18 -12.06
C LYS A 360 -13.82 18.78 -11.60
N ILE A 361 -12.99 18.08 -10.84
CA ILE A 361 -13.26 16.73 -10.31
C ILE A 361 -14.12 16.84 -9.05
N ASN A 362 -15.39 16.45 -9.18
CA ASN A 362 -16.39 16.56 -8.12
C ASN A 362 -17.21 15.27 -7.95
N GLY A 363 -17.30 14.78 -6.71
CA GLY A 363 -17.95 13.51 -6.36
C GLY A 363 -19.45 13.47 -6.67
N HIS A 364 -20.14 14.61 -6.70
CA HIS A 364 -21.59 14.66 -6.97
C HIS A 364 -21.96 14.61 -8.48
N LYS A 365 -20.98 14.59 -9.39
CA LYS A 365 -21.21 14.65 -10.86
C LYS A 365 -20.74 13.39 -11.59
N ILE A 366 -20.91 12.21 -10.99
CA ILE A 366 -20.44 10.92 -11.53
C ILE A 366 -20.93 10.63 -12.97
N LYS A 367 -22.18 10.98 -13.30
CA LYS A 367 -22.71 10.79 -14.67
C LYS A 367 -21.93 11.62 -15.69
N SER A 368 -21.79 12.93 -15.42
CA SER A 368 -21.02 13.84 -16.27
C SER A 368 -19.55 13.45 -16.36
N PHE A 369 -18.96 12.95 -15.27
CA PHE A 369 -17.59 12.45 -15.27
C PHE A 369 -17.42 11.28 -16.25
N ASN A 370 -18.32 10.30 -16.21
CA ASN A 370 -18.25 9.14 -17.09
C ASN A 370 -18.47 9.47 -18.57
N GLU A 371 -19.26 10.50 -18.87
CA GLU A 371 -19.46 11.00 -20.23
C GLU A 371 -18.21 11.72 -20.79
N ARG A 372 -17.40 12.34 -19.93
CA ARG A 372 -16.23 13.15 -20.34
C ARG A 372 -14.87 12.51 -20.12
N LYS A 373 -14.76 11.42 -19.35
CA LYS A 373 -13.46 10.82 -18.96
C LYS A 373 -12.55 10.44 -20.14
N GLU A 374 -13.10 10.15 -21.31
CA GLU A 374 -12.32 9.81 -22.52
C GLU A 374 -11.76 11.06 -23.23
N ASP A 375 -12.29 12.24 -22.92
CA ASP A 375 -11.81 13.55 -23.41
C ASP A 375 -10.75 14.17 -22.48
N PHE A 376 -10.31 13.45 -21.45
CA PHE A 376 -9.30 13.93 -20.52
C PHE A 376 -7.90 13.85 -21.12
N ASP A 377 -7.18 14.97 -21.11
CA ASP A 377 -5.78 15.02 -21.51
C ASP A 377 -4.90 14.43 -20.41
N GLU A 378 -4.68 13.12 -20.45
CA GLU A 378 -3.84 12.41 -19.49
C GLU A 378 -2.39 12.93 -19.49
N LYS A 379 -1.89 13.39 -20.64
CA LYS A 379 -0.50 13.88 -20.77
C LYS A 379 -0.30 15.22 -20.11
N ALA A 380 -1.33 16.06 -20.08
CA ALA A 380 -1.29 17.34 -19.37
C ALA A 380 -1.30 17.18 -17.85
N GLY A 381 -1.70 16.02 -17.32
CA GLY A 381 -1.74 15.74 -15.89
C GLY A 381 -2.90 16.44 -15.17
N LEU A 382 -2.75 16.54 -13.85
CA LEU A 382 -3.71 17.23 -12.98
C LEU A 382 -3.39 18.71 -12.85
N PHE A 383 -4.44 19.52 -12.73
CA PHE A 383 -4.38 20.94 -12.46
C PHE A 383 -5.06 21.24 -11.14
N PHE A 384 -4.54 22.22 -10.41
CA PHE A 384 -5.09 22.68 -9.14
C PHE A 384 -5.59 24.09 -9.34
N LEU A 385 -6.83 24.35 -8.96
CA LEU A 385 -7.47 25.64 -9.16
C LEU A 385 -7.62 26.36 -7.82
N LYS A 386 -7.30 27.65 -7.81
CA LYS A 386 -7.62 28.56 -6.71
C LYS A 386 -8.32 29.80 -7.27
N ASN A 387 -9.46 30.16 -6.72
CA ASN A 387 -10.34 31.20 -7.27
C ASN A 387 -10.61 30.98 -8.77
N GLU A 388 -10.90 29.72 -9.14
CA GLU A 388 -11.17 29.26 -10.52
C GLU A 388 -10.01 29.37 -11.52
N LYS A 389 -8.79 29.69 -11.07
CA LYS A 389 -7.61 29.79 -11.94
C LYS A 389 -6.58 28.72 -11.61
N PRO A 390 -5.89 28.14 -12.60
CA PRO A 390 -4.81 27.19 -12.35
C PRO A 390 -3.66 27.86 -11.61
N ILE A 391 -3.13 27.18 -10.59
CA ILE A 391 -1.94 27.60 -9.86
C ILE A 391 -0.70 26.89 -10.40
N SER A 392 0.46 27.56 -10.31
CA SER A 392 1.75 26.93 -10.56
C SER A 392 2.20 26.16 -9.33
N LEU A 393 2.72 24.94 -9.53
CA LEU A 393 3.25 24.10 -8.46
C LEU A 393 4.78 24.22 -8.40
N SER A 394 5.35 24.14 -7.20
CA SER A 394 6.79 23.86 -7.05
C SER A 394 7.11 22.41 -7.45
N SER A 395 8.37 22.08 -7.73
CA SER A 395 8.79 20.71 -8.10
C SER A 395 8.35 19.65 -7.08
N GLY A 396 8.43 19.94 -5.78
CA GLY A 396 7.97 19.03 -4.73
C GLY A 396 6.44 18.87 -4.73
N GLN A 397 5.70 19.96 -4.95
CA GLN A 397 4.24 19.91 -5.09
C GLN A 397 3.80 19.16 -6.36
N GLU A 398 4.55 19.28 -7.46
CA GLU A 398 4.31 18.48 -8.67
C GLU A 398 4.43 16.99 -8.36
N ILE A 399 5.48 16.55 -7.65
CA ILE A 399 5.63 15.14 -7.26
C ILE A 399 4.46 14.67 -6.41
N PHE A 400 4.03 15.45 -5.41
CA PHE A 400 2.85 15.12 -4.61
C PHE A 400 1.56 15.06 -5.41
N SER A 401 1.41 15.93 -6.41
CA SER A 401 0.27 15.88 -7.32
C SER A 401 0.18 14.59 -8.13
N TYR A 402 1.27 13.84 -8.23
CA TYR A 402 1.29 12.52 -8.88
C TYR A 402 1.22 11.38 -7.85
N MET A 403 2.02 11.46 -6.80
CA MET A 403 2.17 10.41 -5.79
C MET A 403 0.88 10.21 -5.00
N ILE A 404 0.26 11.27 -4.49
CA ILE A 404 -0.88 11.16 -3.58
C ILE A 404 -2.12 10.59 -4.29
N PRO A 405 -2.54 11.06 -5.48
CA PRO A 405 -3.63 10.42 -6.21
C PRO A 405 -3.37 8.93 -6.48
N SER A 406 -2.14 8.56 -6.84
CA SER A 406 -1.80 7.16 -7.08
C SER A 406 -1.82 6.31 -5.81
N LEU A 407 -1.34 6.83 -4.67
CA LEU A 407 -1.46 6.15 -3.37
C LEU A 407 -2.93 5.93 -2.98
N VAL A 408 -3.75 6.98 -3.02
CA VAL A 408 -5.17 6.90 -2.65
C VAL A 408 -5.97 6.01 -3.60
N ALA A 409 -5.59 5.94 -4.88
CA ALA A 409 -6.22 5.04 -5.84
C ALA A 409 -5.90 3.56 -5.59
N GLU A 410 -4.76 3.25 -4.97
CA GLU A 410 -4.29 1.88 -4.79
C GLU A 410 -4.45 1.34 -3.36
N ILE A 411 -4.53 2.22 -2.37
CA ILE A 411 -4.63 1.83 -0.95
C ILE A 411 -5.94 1.10 -0.67
N GLU A 412 -5.81 0.05 0.12
CA GLU A 412 -6.89 -0.74 0.71
C GLU A 412 -6.66 -0.79 2.23
N ASP A 413 -7.63 -1.27 3.00
CA ASP A 413 -7.41 -1.49 4.43
C ASP A 413 -6.22 -2.43 4.66
N GLU A 414 -5.44 -2.27 5.74
CA GLU A 414 -4.30 -3.14 6.07
C GLU A 414 -3.29 -3.29 4.92
N SER A 415 -2.99 -2.19 4.22
CA SER A 415 -1.92 -2.13 3.22
C SER A 415 -0.54 -1.96 3.86
N LEU A 416 0.51 -2.43 3.18
CA LEU A 416 1.90 -2.03 3.45
C LEU A 416 2.40 -1.10 2.34
N ILE A 417 2.85 0.09 2.71
CA ILE A 417 3.45 1.06 1.79
C ILE A 417 4.97 1.07 1.97
N ILE A 418 5.70 0.85 0.89
CA ILE A 418 7.15 0.96 0.82
C ILE A 418 7.49 2.24 0.08
N ILE A 419 8.30 3.10 0.68
CA ILE A 419 8.68 4.40 0.11
C ILE A 419 10.20 4.49 0.11
N ASP A 420 10.80 4.67 -1.07
CA ASP A 420 12.25 4.82 -1.22
C ASP A 420 12.61 6.29 -1.51
N GLU A 421 13.42 6.86 -0.62
CA GLU A 421 13.96 8.22 -0.67
C GLU A 421 12.91 9.29 -1.04
N PRO A 422 11.83 9.44 -0.24
CA PRO A 422 10.78 10.40 -0.55
C PRO A 422 11.26 11.85 -0.54
N GLU A 423 12.32 12.16 0.20
CA GLU A 423 12.93 13.48 0.28
C GLU A 423 13.60 13.93 -1.03
N LEU A 424 13.86 13.01 -1.97
CA LEU A 424 14.34 13.38 -3.29
C LEU A 424 13.35 14.38 -3.89
N TYR A 425 13.84 15.59 -4.16
CA TYR A 425 13.10 16.71 -4.75
C TYR A 425 12.08 17.40 -3.83
N LEU A 426 12.01 17.07 -2.53
CA LEU A 426 11.16 17.76 -1.57
C LEU A 426 11.90 18.89 -0.84
N HIS A 427 11.22 20.02 -0.68
CA HIS A 427 11.65 21.05 0.26
C HIS A 427 11.37 20.56 1.70
N PRO A 428 12.18 20.93 2.72
CA PRO A 428 12.00 20.51 4.11
C PRO A 428 10.55 20.59 4.64
N THR A 429 9.81 21.63 4.28
CA THR A 429 8.41 21.81 4.67
C THR A 429 7.48 20.72 4.11
N LEU A 430 7.77 20.22 2.91
CA LEU A 430 7.02 19.14 2.27
C LEU A 430 7.36 17.77 2.84
N GLU A 431 8.57 17.55 3.35
CA GLU A 431 8.92 16.29 4.03
C GLU A 431 8.09 16.09 5.31
N VAL A 432 7.93 17.15 6.11
CA VAL A 432 7.06 17.12 7.29
C VAL A 432 5.59 16.92 6.88
N ALA A 433 5.16 17.61 5.81
CA ALA A 433 3.82 17.45 5.27
C ALA A 433 3.55 16.01 4.79
N LEU A 434 4.54 15.35 4.16
CA LEU A 434 4.47 13.95 3.75
C LEU A 434 4.20 13.03 4.95
N ILE A 435 4.90 13.21 6.06
CA ILE A 435 4.70 12.35 7.23
C ILE A 435 3.32 12.56 7.86
N ASN A 436 2.84 13.81 7.92
CA ASN A 436 1.48 14.09 8.38
C ASN A 436 0.42 13.46 7.48
N MET A 437 0.63 13.57 6.17
CA MET A 437 -0.18 12.98 5.13
C MET A 437 -0.25 11.44 5.27
N LEU A 438 0.90 10.79 5.40
CA LEU A 438 0.99 9.35 5.61
C LEU A 438 0.34 8.94 6.93
N LYS A 439 0.56 9.66 8.04
CA LYS A 439 -0.09 9.38 9.34
C LYS A 439 -1.61 9.40 9.22
N LYS A 440 -2.18 10.37 8.50
CA LYS A 440 -3.63 10.44 8.23
C LYS A 440 -4.08 9.24 7.40
N LEU A 441 -3.47 9.03 6.24
CA LEU A 441 -3.85 7.97 5.30
C LEU A 441 -3.75 6.58 5.93
N LEU A 442 -2.63 6.28 6.60
CA LEU A 442 -2.39 5.00 7.27
C LEU A 442 -3.32 4.79 8.47
N GLY A 443 -3.70 5.87 9.17
CA GLY A 443 -4.67 5.81 10.27
C GLY A 443 -6.08 5.46 9.79
N GLU A 444 -6.54 6.10 8.71
CA GLU A 444 -7.87 5.87 8.12
C GLU A 444 -8.03 4.45 7.57
N THR A 445 -6.97 3.88 6.97
CA THR A 445 -7.02 2.55 6.35
C THR A 445 -6.37 1.45 7.19
N LYS A 446 -6.01 1.72 8.45
CA LYS A 446 -5.28 0.77 9.32
C LYS A 446 -4.02 0.16 8.65
N SER A 447 -3.37 0.95 7.81
CA SER A 447 -2.22 0.53 7.01
C SER A 447 -0.90 0.85 7.72
N SER A 448 0.19 0.31 7.20
CA SER A 448 1.54 0.55 7.69
C SER A 448 2.49 0.97 6.58
N ALA A 449 3.60 1.61 6.92
CA ALA A 449 4.63 2.00 5.96
C ALA A 449 6.05 1.69 6.44
N ILE A 450 6.93 1.40 5.50
CA ILE A 450 8.39 1.37 5.68
C ILE A 450 9.01 2.35 4.71
N ILE A 451 9.80 3.29 5.22
CA ILE A 451 10.41 4.36 4.44
C ILE A 451 11.92 4.25 4.54
N ALA A 452 12.62 4.16 3.41
CA ALA A 452 14.05 4.41 3.37
C ALA A 452 14.26 5.91 3.18
N THR A 453 15.06 6.53 4.06
CA THR A 453 15.31 7.96 4.01
C THR A 453 16.69 8.32 4.56
N HIS A 454 17.23 9.40 4.03
CA HIS A 454 18.39 10.12 4.51
C HIS A 454 18.01 11.37 5.30
N SER A 455 16.73 11.68 5.42
CA SER A 455 16.28 12.92 6.04
C SER A 455 16.20 12.81 7.57
N PRO A 456 16.99 13.61 8.32
CA PRO A 456 16.82 13.72 9.77
C PRO A 456 15.48 14.39 10.12
N LEU A 457 14.88 15.20 9.22
CA LEU A 457 13.57 15.80 9.43
C LEU A 457 12.48 14.73 9.50
N ILE A 458 12.56 13.71 8.63
CA ILE A 458 11.62 12.58 8.67
C ILE A 458 11.88 11.72 9.91
N ALA A 459 13.14 11.45 10.24
CA ALA A 459 13.53 10.67 11.41
C ALA A 459 12.98 11.26 12.74
N ARG A 460 12.96 12.59 12.85
CA ARG A 460 12.39 13.30 14.00
C ARG A 460 10.91 13.00 14.24
N GLU A 461 10.16 12.63 13.21
CA GLU A 461 8.71 12.43 13.30
C GLU A 461 8.30 11.01 13.72
N VAL A 462 9.28 10.12 13.93
CA VAL A 462 9.10 8.69 14.23
C VAL A 462 9.85 8.31 15.52
N ALA A 463 9.24 7.43 16.32
CA ALA A 463 9.85 6.93 17.56
C ALA A 463 11.02 5.98 17.29
N ARG A 464 12.00 5.97 18.20
CA ARG A 464 13.22 5.14 18.08
C ARG A 464 12.97 3.66 17.79
N ASP A 465 11.87 3.09 18.29
CA ASP A 465 11.56 1.67 18.07
C ASP A 465 11.07 1.38 16.65
N GLY A 466 10.52 2.39 15.98
CA GLY A 466 10.19 2.38 14.55
C GLY A 466 11.37 2.73 13.63
N ILE A 467 12.60 2.91 14.13
CA ILE A 467 13.76 3.25 13.29
C ILE A 467 14.74 2.09 13.27
N VAL A 468 15.37 1.84 12.12
CA VAL A 468 16.53 0.97 11.96
C VAL A 468 17.63 1.77 11.25
N ILE A 469 18.82 1.81 11.84
CA ILE A 469 20.01 2.48 11.28
C ILE A 469 20.89 1.40 10.64
N LEU A 470 21.20 1.56 9.36
CA LEU A 470 22.16 0.74 8.64
C LEU A 470 23.54 1.39 8.67
N LYS A 471 24.51 0.69 9.23
CA LYS A 471 25.91 1.14 9.31
C LYS A 471 26.81 0.18 8.56
N ASN A 472 27.40 0.64 7.46
CA ASN A 472 28.32 -0.18 6.67
C ASN A 472 29.76 -0.03 7.17
N LYS A 473 30.39 -1.13 7.59
CA LYS A 473 31.80 -1.18 7.99
C LYS A 473 32.46 -2.38 7.32
N ASN A 474 33.52 -2.13 6.55
CA ASN A 474 34.33 -3.17 5.90
C ASN A 474 33.52 -4.15 5.02
N GLY A 475 32.49 -3.66 4.33
CA GLY A 475 31.66 -4.49 3.45
C GLY A 475 30.59 -5.31 4.16
N TYR A 476 30.47 -5.19 5.49
CA TYR A 476 29.37 -5.72 6.28
C TYR A 476 28.47 -4.58 6.78
N THR A 477 27.15 -4.76 6.68
CA THR A 477 26.17 -3.77 7.13
C THR A 477 25.55 -4.22 8.45
N SER A 478 25.80 -3.49 9.52
CA SER A 478 25.09 -3.74 10.78
C SER A 478 23.74 -3.01 10.80
N ALA A 479 22.75 -3.62 11.45
CA ALA A 479 21.41 -3.05 11.60
C ALA A 479 21.13 -2.80 13.09
N VAL A 480 21.13 -1.52 13.49
CA VAL A 480 21.01 -1.11 14.90
C VAL A 480 19.80 -0.21 15.13
N LYS A 481 19.32 -0.16 16.37
CA LYS A 481 18.31 0.83 16.79
C LYS A 481 19.01 2.11 17.28
N PRO A 482 18.38 3.29 17.14
CA PRO A 482 18.88 4.49 17.79
C PRO A 482 18.99 4.31 19.30
N GLU A 483 20.07 4.81 19.89
CA GLU A 483 20.30 4.85 21.34
C GLU A 483 19.42 5.92 22.00
N ILE A 484 19.18 7.02 21.30
CA ILE A 484 18.34 8.16 21.68
C ILE A 484 16.87 7.98 21.27
N GLN A 485 15.97 8.75 21.89
CA GLN A 485 14.61 8.92 21.37
C GLN A 485 14.66 9.89 20.20
N THR A 486 14.20 9.48 19.02
CA THR A 486 14.18 10.33 17.83
C THR A 486 12.92 11.18 17.71
N PHE A 487 11.80 10.73 18.29
CA PHE A 487 10.53 11.46 18.20
C PHE A 487 10.62 12.82 18.91
N GLY A 488 10.64 13.90 18.13
CA GLY A 488 10.74 15.28 18.62
C GLY A 488 12.16 15.75 18.99
N GLU A 489 13.21 14.99 18.66
CA GLU A 489 14.59 15.32 19.01
C GLU A 489 15.22 16.38 18.09
N SER A 490 16.35 16.96 18.51
CA SER A 490 17.13 17.89 17.69
C SER A 490 17.72 17.20 16.45
N LEU A 491 17.78 17.93 15.34
CA LEU A 491 18.33 17.40 14.09
C LEU A 491 19.81 17.08 14.22
N GLU A 492 20.56 17.86 14.98
CA GLU A 492 22.00 17.66 15.22
C GLU A 492 22.26 16.31 15.88
N ILE A 493 21.51 15.95 16.93
CA ILE A 493 21.66 14.66 17.61
C ILE A 493 21.25 13.52 16.68
N ILE A 494 20.15 13.66 15.92
CA ILE A 494 19.71 12.65 14.95
C ILE A 494 20.77 12.44 13.86
N ILE A 495 21.37 13.52 13.34
CA ILE A 495 22.41 13.45 12.31
C ILE A 495 23.64 12.73 12.86
N GLY A 496 24.10 13.12 14.05
CA GLY A 496 25.24 12.47 14.72
C GLY A 496 25.02 10.98 14.96
N GLU A 497 23.83 10.59 15.41
CA GLU A 497 23.45 9.19 15.66
C GLU A 497 23.34 8.37 14.36
N ALA A 498 22.68 8.92 13.33
CA ALA A 498 22.35 8.21 12.11
C ALA A 498 23.50 8.12 11.10
N PHE A 499 24.42 9.09 11.11
CA PHE A 499 25.48 9.24 10.11
C PHE A 499 26.90 9.31 10.70
N GLU A 500 27.07 8.92 11.97
CA GLU A 500 28.35 8.96 12.72
C GLU A 500 29.06 10.33 12.63
N ASP A 501 28.27 11.39 12.46
CA ASP A 501 28.73 12.74 12.13
C ASP A 501 29.46 13.43 13.28
N PHE A 502 29.32 12.90 14.52
CA PHE A 502 30.08 13.34 15.69
C PHE A 502 31.59 13.15 15.56
N HIS A 503 32.05 12.28 14.67
CA HIS A 503 33.47 11.96 14.49
C HIS A 503 34.10 12.65 13.27
N THR A 504 33.34 13.51 12.58
CA THR A 504 33.84 14.23 11.40
C THR A 504 34.16 15.67 11.76
N ASP A 505 35.43 16.06 11.62
CA ASP A 505 35.87 17.43 11.82
C ASP A 505 35.11 18.38 10.88
N LYS A 506 34.44 19.37 11.45
CA LYS A 506 33.67 20.35 10.68
C LYS A 506 34.58 21.44 10.15
N PRO A 507 34.37 21.95 8.92
CA PRO A 507 35.19 23.04 8.38
C PRO A 507 35.28 24.28 9.29
N PHE A 508 34.18 24.65 9.95
CA PHE A 508 34.16 25.79 10.86
C PHE A 508 35.00 25.54 12.13
N GLN A 509 35.08 24.30 12.60
CA GLN A 509 35.90 23.93 13.78
C GLN A 509 37.37 24.17 13.46
N SER A 510 37.84 23.74 12.28
CA SER A 510 39.20 24.00 11.82
C SER A 510 39.53 25.49 11.67
N GLU A 511 38.57 26.32 11.22
CA GLU A 511 38.76 27.78 11.19
C GLU A 511 38.86 28.39 12.60
N ILE A 512 38.07 27.88 13.54
CA ILE A 512 38.13 28.31 14.95
C ILE A 512 39.44 27.87 15.59
N ASP A 513 39.94 26.67 15.31
CA ASP A 513 41.23 26.20 15.82
C ASP A 513 42.39 27.07 15.30
N GLN A 514 42.36 27.44 14.02
CA GLN A 514 43.33 28.40 13.46
C GLN A 514 43.22 29.77 14.13
N LEU A 515 42.01 30.22 14.43
CA LEU A 515 41.75 31.48 15.14
C LEU A 515 42.33 31.43 16.57
N LYS A 516 42.09 30.33 17.31
CA LYS A 516 42.65 30.07 18.65
C LYS A 516 44.17 30.05 18.64
N GLN A 517 44.78 29.37 17.67
CA GLN A 517 46.23 29.33 17.50
C GLN A 517 46.82 30.71 17.20
N LYS A 518 46.11 31.57 16.46
CA LYS A 518 46.58 32.90 16.07
C LYS A 518 46.46 33.94 17.18
N GLU A 519 45.34 33.95 17.92
CA GLU A 519 45.08 34.96 18.97
C GLU A 519 45.53 34.53 20.38
N GLY A 520 45.83 33.24 20.57
CA GLY A 520 46.23 32.64 21.84
C GLY A 520 45.03 32.22 22.69
N LEU A 521 45.15 31.05 23.34
CA LEU A 521 44.08 30.43 24.15
C LEU A 521 43.66 31.29 25.36
N ASP A 522 44.52 32.20 25.83
CA ASP A 522 44.24 33.09 26.97
C ASP A 522 43.30 34.27 26.61
N ASN A 523 42.97 34.47 25.32
CA ASN A 523 42.22 35.63 24.82
C ASN A 523 40.77 35.33 24.44
N ILE A 524 40.16 34.26 24.96
CA ILE A 524 38.79 33.84 24.58
C ILE A 524 37.77 34.97 24.79
N GLU A 525 37.81 35.73 25.88
CA GLU A 525 36.90 36.89 26.10
C GLU A 525 37.05 37.96 25.02
N SER A 526 38.29 38.26 24.61
CA SER A 526 38.57 39.19 23.52
C SER A 526 38.02 38.66 22.20
N MET A 527 38.21 37.37 21.93
CA MET A 527 37.67 36.70 20.75
C MET A 527 36.14 36.75 20.72
N LEU A 528 35.46 36.54 21.85
CA LEU A 528 34.01 36.66 21.96
C LEU A 528 33.53 38.07 21.66
N SER A 529 34.16 39.10 22.24
CA SER A 529 33.78 40.50 21.97
C SER A 529 33.88 40.85 20.48
N LYS A 530 34.82 40.22 19.77
CA LYS A 530 35.16 40.52 18.38
C LYS A 530 34.41 39.67 17.35
N TYR A 531 34.04 38.44 17.72
CA TYR A 531 33.49 37.44 16.81
C TYR A 531 32.09 36.93 17.18
N SER A 532 31.57 37.17 18.39
CA SER A 532 30.25 36.67 18.82
C SER A 532 29.09 37.07 17.90
N THR A 533 29.17 38.23 17.25
CA THR A 533 28.15 38.67 16.28
C THR A 533 28.38 38.14 14.86
N LYS A 534 29.41 37.32 14.65
CA LYS A 534 29.85 36.84 13.32
C LYS A 534 29.77 35.32 13.16
N ILE A 535 29.60 34.58 14.25
CA ILE A 535 29.51 33.10 14.26
C ILE A 535 28.24 32.64 14.99
N GLY A 536 27.76 31.44 14.68
CA GLY A 536 26.56 30.86 15.30
C GLY A 536 26.84 30.18 16.65
N ASP A 537 25.79 29.69 17.31
CA ASP A 537 25.85 29.14 18.67
C ASP A 537 26.74 27.88 18.78
N GLU A 538 26.72 26.99 17.79
CA GLU A 538 27.56 25.79 17.75
C GLU A 538 29.06 26.14 17.64
N ALA A 539 29.38 27.14 16.81
CA ALA A 539 30.72 27.70 16.69
C ALA A 539 31.16 28.41 17.99
N LEU A 540 30.24 29.10 18.67
CA LEU A 540 30.52 29.69 19.98
C LEU A 540 30.80 28.60 21.03
N ALA A 541 29.96 27.57 21.09
CA ALA A 541 30.15 26.44 22.00
C ALA A 541 31.50 25.75 21.74
N TYR A 542 31.89 25.55 20.48
CA TYR A 542 33.19 24.99 20.12
C TYR A 542 34.37 25.92 20.45
N LEU A 543 34.20 27.24 20.28
CA LEU A 543 35.19 28.23 20.72
C LEU A 543 35.42 28.16 22.24
N PHE A 544 34.37 27.90 23.02
CA PHE A 544 34.42 27.71 24.47
C PHE A 544 35.00 26.36 24.93
N ALA A 545 34.79 25.29 24.17
CA ALA A 545 35.04 23.90 24.60
C ALA A 545 36.51 23.57 24.97
N SER A 546 37.47 24.48 24.73
CA SER A 546 38.90 24.27 24.98
C SER A 546 39.37 24.54 26.43
N GLU A 547 38.48 24.76 27.41
CA GLU A 547 38.88 24.90 28.83
C GLU A 547 39.03 23.57 29.59
N VAL A 548 38.61 22.42 29.04
CA VAL A 548 38.40 21.22 29.88
C VAL A 548 39.43 20.09 29.71
N ASP A 549 40.26 20.04 28.66
CA ASP A 549 40.86 18.75 28.27
C ASP A 549 42.40 18.64 28.23
N ASP A 550 43.11 19.29 29.17
CA ASP A 550 44.57 19.06 29.34
C ASP A 550 45.01 18.75 30.80
N ASN A 551 44.09 18.57 31.76
CA ASN A 551 44.46 18.36 33.18
C ASN A 551 43.61 17.33 33.96
N ILE A 552 42.99 16.35 33.31
CA ILE A 552 42.36 15.23 34.03
C ILE A 552 43.18 13.95 33.82
N ASP A 553 44.29 13.88 34.56
CA ASP A 553 44.90 12.60 34.92
C ASP A 553 43.89 11.83 35.78
N PHE A 554 43.23 10.84 35.19
CA PHE A 554 42.61 9.78 35.98
C PHE A 554 43.74 8.90 36.54
N GLU A 555 44.27 9.25 37.72
CA GLU A 555 44.99 8.28 38.54
C GLU A 555 44.01 7.17 38.94
N VAL A 556 44.05 6.07 38.19
CA VAL A 556 43.45 4.80 38.59
C VAL A 556 44.29 4.22 39.72
N LYS A 557 43.73 4.15 40.92
CA LYS A 557 44.19 3.29 42.02
C LYS A 557 43.23 2.15 42.25
#